data_AF-A0A1Q9EYW2-F1
#
_entry.id   AF-A0A1Q9EYW2-F1
#
_cell.length_a   1.000
_cell.length_b   1.000
_cell.length_c   1.000
_cell.angle_alpha   90.00
_cell.angle_beta   90.00
_cell.angle_gamma   90.00
#
_symmetry.space_group_name_H-M   'P 1'
#
loop_
_entity.id
_entity.type
_entity.pdbx_description
1 polymer ?
#
loop_
_entity_poly.entity_id
_entity_poly.type
_entity_poly.pdbx_seq_one_letter_code
_entity_poly.pdbx_strand_id
1 'polypeptide(L)'
;MRLFSCWGLSGKDWALAVVLWFCAFAQYQPGSEPGDCGPTVSTQLATDPFGSVIRAVCRGLGMVVVQTSTADVYSRLWCVYEIAEAVVSEAPVAMAFSEASLESATGAFEALLRARTAKAKCRDASDEQMIREKVKLSGGFKRLDSVIFTFRLQAFQEMMAELRESVRDELLREIDRFRQMTNQMTTQSSGGLADGCHDKLQVEQHQVQNQKQICLLIFLAPFILVIAVLALPFLILCGPCLAVIYMRRKVQKKAQISSFEVDLRNDVTIGAGTGRYGSSDPVPTSPAAPEVSPRKQSGSKTDVWGAGGGGDSFFAESFSDGGEDGEESDDDTLVRDRLAQVFSQAPNIFNR
;
A
#
# COMPACT_ATOMS: atom_id res chain seq x y z
N MET A 1 2.23 10.94 11.38
CA MET A 1 2.05 10.03 10.23
C MET A 1 0.62 9.51 10.28
N ARG A 2 -0.26 9.92 9.35
CA ARG A 2 -1.56 9.26 9.18
C ARG A 2 -1.29 8.03 8.31
N LEU A 3 -1.45 6.85 8.88
CA LEU A 3 -1.36 5.58 8.17
C LEU A 3 -2.77 5.15 7.82
N PHE A 4 -3.04 4.94 6.54
CA PHE A 4 -4.24 4.22 6.12
C PHE A 4 -3.89 2.73 6.19
N SER A 5 -4.69 1.94 6.92
CA SER A 5 -4.45 0.50 7.04
C SER A 5 -5.65 -0.24 6.45
N CYS A 6 -5.39 -1.28 5.67
CA CYS A 6 -6.42 -2.11 5.05
C CYS A 6 -7.19 -3.02 6.03
N TRP A 7 -6.97 -2.91 7.34
CA TRP A 7 -7.60 -3.75 8.36
C TRP A 7 -8.97 -3.24 8.83
N GLY A 8 -9.55 -2.20 8.23
CA GLY A 8 -10.81 -1.61 8.70
C GLY A 8 -10.71 -0.94 10.08
N LEU A 9 -9.49 -0.75 10.60
CA LEU A 9 -9.26 -0.04 11.84
C LEU A 9 -9.29 1.47 11.53
N SER A 10 -10.44 2.10 11.79
CA SER A 10 -10.60 3.54 11.61
C SER A 10 -9.63 4.32 12.49
N GLY A 11 -9.19 5.49 12.04
CA GLY A 11 -8.13 6.28 12.66
C GLY A 11 -8.35 6.80 14.08
N LYS A 12 -9.45 6.43 14.74
CA LYS A 12 -9.68 6.67 16.16
C LYS A 12 -9.25 5.51 17.06
N ASP A 13 -9.08 4.29 16.52
CA ASP A 13 -8.81 3.09 17.33
C ASP A 13 -7.33 2.66 17.34
N TRP A 14 -6.45 3.32 16.58
CA TRP A 14 -4.99 3.15 16.73
C TRP A 14 -4.44 3.77 18.03
N ALA A 15 -5.31 4.06 18.99
CA ALA A 15 -4.97 4.64 20.28
C ALA A 15 -3.91 3.77 20.98
N LEU A 16 -2.65 4.13 20.73
CA LEU A 16 -1.44 3.86 21.53
C LEU A 16 -0.97 2.40 21.70
N ALA A 17 -1.59 1.39 21.06
CA ALA A 17 -1.25 -0.01 21.33
C ALA A 17 -0.74 -0.85 20.14
N VAL A 18 -0.46 -0.27 18.97
CA VAL A 18 0.16 -1.04 17.87
C VAL A 18 1.67 -1.10 18.07
N VAL A 19 2.16 -2.28 18.44
CA VAL A 19 3.60 -2.56 18.45
C VAL A 19 4.04 -2.80 17.02
N LEU A 20 4.72 -1.81 16.42
CA LEU A 20 5.37 -1.96 15.13
C LEU A 20 6.70 -2.66 15.34
N TRP A 21 6.78 -3.91 14.93
CA TRP A 21 8.05 -4.61 14.82
C TRP A 21 8.67 -4.30 13.46
N PHE A 22 9.77 -3.57 13.49
CA PHE A 22 10.62 -3.39 12.31
C PHE A 22 11.48 -4.64 12.19
N CYS A 23 11.72 -5.11 10.96
CA CYS A 23 12.57 -6.27 10.72
C CYS A 23 13.88 -6.13 11.51
N ALA A 24 14.02 -6.87 12.61
CA ALA A 24 15.16 -6.73 13.53
C ALA A 24 16.45 -7.16 12.83
N PHE A 25 16.34 -8.10 11.88
CA PHE A 25 17.42 -8.53 11.02
C PHE A 25 17.93 -7.45 10.06
N ALA A 26 17.18 -6.34 9.90
CA ALA A 26 17.63 -5.18 9.13
C ALA A 26 18.42 -4.16 9.98
N GLN A 27 18.50 -4.32 11.31
CA GLN A 27 19.12 -3.35 12.20
C GLN A 27 20.47 -3.76 12.78
N TYR A 28 20.68 -5.05 13.08
CA TYR A 28 21.98 -5.53 13.56
C TYR A 28 22.20 -6.99 13.20
N GLN A 29 23.32 -7.27 12.55
CA GLN A 29 23.72 -8.58 12.05
C GLN A 29 25.07 -8.95 12.69
N PRO A 30 25.07 -9.56 13.90
CA PRO A 30 26.30 -9.89 14.61
C PRO A 30 27.14 -10.90 13.81
N GLY A 31 28.46 -10.86 14.02
CA GLY A 31 29.40 -11.82 13.45
C GLY A 31 29.96 -11.41 12.09
N SER A 32 29.71 -10.18 11.67
CA SER A 32 30.18 -9.65 10.38
C SER A 32 31.55 -8.98 10.50
N GLU A 33 31.91 -8.51 11.69
CA GLU A 33 33.18 -7.84 11.97
C GLU A 33 34.14 -8.70 12.82
N PRO A 34 35.47 -8.54 12.66
CA PRO A 34 36.44 -9.22 13.51
C PRO A 34 36.23 -8.88 14.99
N GLY A 35 35.91 -9.89 15.81
CA GLY A 35 35.67 -9.73 17.24
C GLY A 35 34.19 -9.65 17.63
N ASP A 36 33.27 -9.61 16.66
CA ASP A 36 31.84 -9.78 16.95
C ASP A 36 31.55 -11.17 17.52
N CYS A 37 30.64 -11.24 18.48
CA CYS A 37 30.09 -12.48 18.99
C CYS A 37 28.74 -12.79 18.32
N GLY A 38 28.63 -13.95 17.66
CA GLY A 38 27.37 -14.42 17.07
C GLY A 38 27.55 -15.15 15.74
N PRO A 39 26.48 -15.79 15.24
CA PRO A 39 26.50 -16.43 13.92
C PRO A 39 26.57 -15.37 12.83
N THR A 40 27.45 -15.55 11.84
CA THR A 40 27.50 -14.72 10.65
C THR A 40 26.13 -14.66 9.97
N VAL A 41 25.88 -13.61 9.17
CA VAL A 41 24.66 -13.48 8.36
C VAL A 41 24.40 -14.70 7.52
N SER A 42 25.44 -15.24 6.86
CA SER A 42 25.36 -16.48 6.09
C SER A 42 24.93 -17.68 6.94
N THR A 43 25.44 -17.80 8.17
CA THR A 43 25.06 -18.87 9.11
C THR A 43 23.62 -18.72 9.56
N GLN A 44 23.18 -17.50 9.88
CA GLN A 44 21.79 -17.23 10.21
C GLN A 44 20.90 -17.60 9.02
N LEU A 45 21.23 -17.16 7.81
CA LEU A 45 20.44 -17.40 6.62
C LEU A 45 20.32 -18.87 6.21
N ALA A 46 21.34 -19.68 6.50
CA ALA A 46 21.29 -21.13 6.31
C ALA A 46 20.18 -21.80 7.16
N THR A 47 19.73 -21.16 8.23
CA THR A 47 18.66 -21.68 9.11
C THR A 47 17.24 -21.24 8.71
N ASP A 48 17.09 -20.51 7.60
CA ASP A 48 15.82 -19.89 7.18
C ASP A 48 15.07 -19.17 8.34
N PRO A 49 15.73 -18.26 9.08
CA PRO A 49 15.15 -17.64 10.25
C PRO A 49 13.98 -16.74 9.83
N PHE A 50 14.08 -16.12 8.65
CA PHE A 50 13.05 -15.26 8.07
C PHE A 50 11.79 -16.02 7.73
N GLY A 51 11.90 -17.09 6.92
CA GLY A 51 10.74 -17.90 6.60
C GLY A 51 10.11 -18.47 7.87
N SER A 52 10.92 -18.86 8.86
CA SER A 52 10.42 -19.38 10.14
C SER A 52 9.69 -18.32 10.95
N VAL A 53 10.22 -17.10 11.05
CA VAL A 53 9.57 -15.97 11.76
C VAL A 53 8.31 -15.54 11.04
N ILE A 54 8.35 -15.34 9.71
CA ILE A 54 7.18 -14.99 8.89
C ILE A 54 6.09 -16.04 9.13
N ARG A 55 6.39 -17.32 8.93
CA ARG A 55 5.41 -18.40 9.16
C ARG A 55 4.89 -18.47 10.60
N ALA A 56 5.69 -18.09 11.59
CA ALA A 56 5.29 -18.09 13.00
C ALA A 56 4.39 -16.89 13.36
N VAL A 57 4.80 -15.66 13.00
CA VAL A 57 4.07 -14.40 13.30
C VAL A 57 2.74 -14.37 12.56
N CYS A 58 2.70 -14.94 11.36
CA CYS A 58 1.49 -14.98 10.53
C CYS A 58 0.40 -15.93 11.05
N ARG A 59 0.67 -16.71 12.12
CA ARG A 59 -0.36 -17.49 12.83
C ARG A 59 -1.18 -16.68 13.84
N GLY A 60 -0.92 -15.38 14.02
CA GLY A 60 -1.68 -14.58 14.99
C GLY A 60 -1.77 -13.09 14.72
N LEU A 61 -0.72 -12.45 14.20
CA LEU A 61 -0.67 -10.98 14.07
C LEU A 61 -0.58 -10.48 12.63
N GLY A 62 0.00 -11.28 11.73
CA GLY A 62 0.22 -10.87 10.33
C GLY A 62 1.43 -9.96 10.15
N MET A 63 1.56 -9.39 8.95
CA MET A 63 2.64 -8.49 8.56
C MET A 63 2.07 -7.19 8.02
N VAL A 64 2.73 -6.06 8.31
CA VAL A 64 2.37 -4.76 7.75
C VAL A 64 3.55 -4.21 6.94
N VAL A 65 3.30 -3.90 5.68
CA VAL A 65 4.23 -3.26 4.76
C VAL A 65 3.98 -1.76 4.78
N VAL A 66 4.95 -0.97 5.22
CA VAL A 66 4.80 0.49 5.34
C VAL A 66 5.62 1.17 4.25
N GLN A 67 4.94 1.76 3.27
CA GLN A 67 5.53 2.60 2.23
C GLN A 67 5.49 4.07 2.66
N THR A 68 6.61 4.77 2.53
CA THR A 68 6.67 6.21 2.78
C THR A 68 7.16 6.96 1.55
N SER A 69 7.02 8.29 1.54
CA SER A 69 7.57 9.14 0.48
C SER A 69 9.10 9.18 0.44
N THR A 70 9.78 8.73 1.51
CA THR A 70 11.24 8.78 1.63
C THR A 70 11.90 7.41 1.57
N ALA A 71 11.13 6.33 1.69
CA ALA A 71 11.63 4.97 1.68
C ALA A 71 10.75 4.09 0.80
N ASP A 72 11.32 3.66 -0.33
CA ASP A 72 10.68 2.70 -1.22
C ASP A 72 11.01 1.27 -0.81
N VAL A 73 10.02 0.56 -0.27
CA VAL A 73 10.17 -0.83 0.17
C VAL A 73 10.58 -1.73 -1.01
N TYR A 74 10.14 -1.40 -2.24
CA TYR A 74 10.40 -2.20 -3.43
C TYR A 74 11.80 -2.02 -4.00
N SER A 75 12.52 -0.98 -3.59
CA SER A 75 13.93 -0.80 -3.92
C SER A 75 14.86 -1.73 -3.12
N ARG A 76 14.36 -2.32 -2.02
CA ARG A 76 15.15 -3.15 -1.09
C ARG A 76 14.84 -4.63 -1.32
N LEU A 77 15.79 -5.36 -1.91
CA LEU A 77 15.57 -6.74 -2.36
C LEU A 77 15.10 -7.67 -1.23
N TRP A 78 15.64 -7.48 -0.01
CA TRP A 78 15.17 -8.13 1.21
C TRP A 78 13.67 -7.99 1.44
N CYS A 79 13.16 -6.76 1.44
CA CYS A 79 11.75 -6.50 1.74
C CYS A 79 10.84 -7.14 0.70
N VAL A 80 11.25 -7.13 -0.56
CA VAL A 80 10.44 -7.71 -1.63
C VAL A 80 10.36 -9.23 -1.53
N TYR A 81 11.48 -9.86 -1.16
CA TYR A 81 11.51 -11.30 -0.87
C TYR A 81 10.63 -11.66 0.34
N GLU A 82 10.69 -10.90 1.43
CA GLU A 82 9.86 -11.11 2.63
C GLU A 82 8.36 -11.00 2.33
N ILE A 83 7.95 -10.00 1.54
CA ILE A 83 6.56 -9.84 1.10
C ILE A 83 6.11 -11.07 0.30
N ALA A 84 6.93 -11.53 -0.65
CA ALA A 84 6.58 -12.66 -1.48
C ALA A 84 6.47 -13.97 -0.66
N GLU A 85 7.40 -14.22 0.26
CA GLU A 85 7.36 -15.38 1.15
C GLU A 85 6.12 -15.37 2.05
N ALA A 86 5.75 -14.20 2.58
CA ALA A 86 4.53 -14.05 3.37
C ALA A 86 3.28 -14.34 2.52
N VAL A 87 3.16 -13.75 1.33
CA VAL A 87 2.03 -13.98 0.42
C VAL A 87 1.91 -15.45 0.00
N VAL A 88 3.03 -16.08 -0.35
CA VAL A 88 3.07 -17.51 -0.74
C VAL A 88 2.71 -18.43 0.44
N SER A 89 3.03 -18.02 1.67
CA SER A 89 2.68 -18.74 2.89
C SER A 89 1.25 -18.45 3.38
N GLU A 90 0.44 -17.73 2.59
CA GLU A 90 -0.92 -17.30 2.94
C GLU A 90 -0.98 -16.51 4.26
N ALA A 91 0.11 -15.80 4.57
CA ALA A 91 0.15 -14.89 5.69
C ALA A 91 -0.80 -13.71 5.48
N PRO A 92 -1.49 -13.23 6.53
CA PRO A 92 -2.12 -11.92 6.48
C PRO A 92 -1.05 -10.86 6.30
N VAL A 93 -1.05 -10.19 5.15
CA VAL A 93 -0.17 -9.05 4.85
C VAL A 93 -1.04 -7.87 4.49
N ALA A 94 -0.90 -6.77 5.22
CA ALA A 94 -1.51 -5.50 4.84
C ALA A 94 -0.46 -4.48 4.45
N MET A 95 -0.93 -3.47 3.71
CA MET A 95 -0.11 -2.35 3.34
C MET A 95 -0.63 -1.07 3.99
N ALA A 96 0.31 -0.20 4.31
CA ALA A 96 0.04 1.15 4.74
C ALA A 96 0.93 2.13 3.97
N PHE A 97 0.37 3.28 3.64
CA PHE A 97 1.06 4.33 2.89
C PHE A 97 1.03 5.64 3.66
N SER A 98 2.12 6.41 3.58
CA SER A 98 2.05 7.82 3.94
C SER A 98 1.26 8.59 2.88
N GLU A 99 0.48 9.58 3.30
CA GLU A 99 -0.27 10.49 2.41
C GLU A 99 0.59 11.07 1.27
N ALA A 100 1.78 11.60 1.60
CA ALA A 100 2.72 12.12 0.60
C ALA A 100 3.17 11.08 -0.45
N SER A 101 3.19 9.79 -0.09
CA SER A 101 3.51 8.70 -1.04
C SER A 101 2.35 8.44 -2.01
N LEU A 102 1.10 8.63 -1.55
CA LEU A 102 -0.08 8.49 -2.41
C LEU A 102 -0.23 9.71 -3.32
N GLU A 103 -0.01 10.91 -2.79
CA GLU A 103 -0.06 12.15 -3.59
C GLU A 103 0.95 12.11 -4.73
N SER A 104 2.19 11.68 -4.45
CA SER A 104 3.24 11.53 -5.46
C SER A 104 2.92 10.49 -6.54
N ALA A 105 1.97 9.59 -6.28
CA ALA A 105 1.54 8.56 -7.21
C ALA A 105 0.38 8.98 -8.11
N THR A 106 -0.20 10.15 -7.84
CA THR A 106 -1.33 10.69 -8.61
C THR A 106 -0.88 10.93 -10.05
N GLY A 107 -1.48 10.22 -11.01
CA GLY A 107 -1.07 10.25 -12.42
C GLY A 107 0.03 9.26 -12.82
N ALA A 108 0.58 8.51 -11.86
CA ALA A 108 1.58 7.46 -12.08
C ALA A 108 1.15 6.13 -11.43
N PHE A 109 -0.16 5.83 -11.44
CA PHE A 109 -0.71 4.65 -10.77
C PHE A 109 -0.09 3.34 -11.29
N GLU A 110 0.25 3.28 -12.58
CA GLU A 110 0.97 2.15 -13.15
C GLU A 110 2.33 1.93 -12.48
N ALA A 111 3.11 2.99 -12.34
CA ALA A 111 4.42 2.95 -11.70
C ALA A 111 4.30 2.53 -10.23
N LEU A 112 3.17 2.86 -9.62
CA LEU A 112 2.86 2.49 -8.26
C LEU A 112 2.26 1.07 -8.12
N LEU A 113 1.89 0.38 -9.19
CA LEU A 113 1.56 -1.05 -9.12
C LEU A 113 2.72 -1.93 -9.60
N ARG A 114 3.41 -1.53 -10.66
CA ARG A 114 4.53 -2.28 -11.22
C ARG A 114 5.72 -2.24 -10.26
N ALA A 115 6.23 -3.41 -9.90
CA ALA A 115 7.52 -3.55 -9.25
C ALA A 115 8.53 -4.06 -10.27
N ARG A 116 9.75 -3.50 -10.25
CA ARG A 116 10.91 -3.98 -11.03
C ARG A 116 11.89 -4.62 -10.06
N THR A 117 11.51 -5.77 -9.51
CA THR A 117 12.21 -6.36 -8.36
C THR A 117 13.63 -6.82 -8.69
N ALA A 118 13.94 -7.04 -9.97
CA ALA A 118 15.30 -7.31 -10.44
C ALA A 118 16.28 -6.16 -10.15
N LYS A 119 15.79 -4.90 -10.15
CA LYS A 119 16.59 -3.70 -9.86
C LYS A 119 16.78 -3.45 -8.37
N ALA A 120 16.02 -4.13 -7.51
CA ALA A 120 16.13 -3.98 -6.06
C ALA A 120 17.52 -4.44 -5.58
N LYS A 121 18.00 -3.84 -4.50
CA LYS A 121 19.35 -4.03 -3.96
C LYS A 121 19.36 -4.42 -2.48
N CYS A 122 20.42 -5.10 -2.06
CA CYS A 122 20.78 -5.20 -0.65
C CYS A 122 21.95 -4.26 -0.36
N ARG A 123 22.15 -3.93 0.91
CA ARG A 123 23.34 -3.18 1.35
C ARG A 123 24.59 -4.07 1.28
N ASP A 124 24.46 -5.33 1.68
CA ASP A 124 25.52 -6.34 1.58
C ASP A 124 25.42 -7.13 0.27
N ALA A 125 26.56 -7.31 -0.40
CA ALA A 125 26.62 -7.99 -1.70
C ALA A 125 26.41 -9.50 -1.58
N SER A 126 26.81 -10.12 -0.47
CA SER A 126 26.62 -11.56 -0.27
C SER A 126 25.14 -11.89 -0.03
N ASP A 127 24.44 -11.04 0.73
CA ASP A 127 23.00 -11.09 0.90
C ASP A 127 22.27 -10.93 -0.43
N GLU A 128 22.69 -9.94 -1.23
CA GLU A 128 22.11 -9.73 -2.56
C GLU A 128 22.25 -10.98 -3.43
N GLN A 129 23.46 -11.55 -3.51
CA GLN A 129 23.71 -12.76 -4.29
C GLN A 129 22.82 -13.91 -3.80
N MET A 130 22.77 -14.13 -2.49
CA MET A 130 21.99 -15.22 -1.90
C MET A 130 20.49 -15.09 -2.19
N ILE A 131 19.92 -13.89 -2.00
CA ILE A 131 18.50 -13.67 -2.28
C ILE A 131 18.23 -13.82 -3.78
N ARG A 132 19.11 -13.31 -4.65
CA ARG A 132 18.99 -13.49 -6.11
C ARG A 132 18.98 -14.97 -6.49
N GLU A 133 19.84 -15.78 -5.87
CA GLU A 133 19.86 -17.24 -6.08
C GLU A 133 18.55 -17.89 -5.61
N LYS A 134 18.03 -17.52 -4.42
CA LYS A 134 16.73 -18.00 -3.93
C LYS A 134 15.58 -17.59 -4.87
N VAL A 135 15.54 -16.34 -5.32
CA VAL A 135 14.53 -15.86 -6.28
C VAL A 135 14.61 -16.65 -7.58
N LYS A 136 15.82 -16.91 -8.10
CA LYS A 136 16.03 -17.73 -9.30
C LYS A 136 15.49 -19.16 -9.11
N LEU A 137 15.78 -19.79 -7.99
CA LEU A 137 15.26 -21.13 -7.64
C LEU A 137 13.73 -21.14 -7.48
N SER A 138 13.16 -20.06 -6.97
CA SER A 138 11.72 -19.88 -6.77
C SER A 138 10.97 -19.38 -8.03
N GLY A 139 11.51 -19.57 -9.24
CA GLY A 139 10.84 -19.22 -10.51
C GLY A 139 11.22 -17.87 -11.11
N GLY A 140 12.23 -17.19 -10.55
CA GLY A 140 12.84 -15.98 -11.11
C GLY A 140 12.08 -14.68 -10.84
N PHE A 141 12.69 -13.57 -11.26
CA PHE A 141 12.18 -12.22 -11.01
C PHE A 141 10.82 -11.93 -11.64
N LYS A 142 10.52 -12.52 -12.80
CA LYS A 142 9.19 -12.35 -13.43
C LYS A 142 8.06 -12.88 -12.53
N ARG A 143 8.28 -14.02 -11.86
CA ARG A 143 7.31 -14.55 -10.88
C ARG A 143 7.23 -13.64 -9.66
N LEU A 144 8.36 -13.16 -9.16
CA LEU A 144 8.41 -12.24 -8.02
C LEU A 144 7.66 -10.94 -8.32
N ASP A 145 7.91 -10.31 -9.47
CA ASP A 145 7.21 -9.11 -9.93
C ASP A 145 5.70 -9.34 -9.98
N SER A 146 5.24 -10.50 -10.47
CA SER A 146 3.83 -10.86 -10.51
C SER A 146 3.21 -10.96 -9.12
N VAL A 147 3.89 -11.61 -8.16
CA VAL A 147 3.40 -11.74 -6.78
C VAL A 147 3.27 -10.36 -6.13
N ILE A 148 4.27 -9.50 -6.30
CA ILE A 148 4.28 -8.16 -5.73
C ILE A 148 3.23 -7.26 -6.38
N PHE A 149 3.07 -7.36 -7.70
CA PHE A 149 2.02 -6.64 -8.42
C PHE A 149 0.64 -7.01 -7.87
N THR A 150 0.35 -8.31 -7.73
CA THR A 150 -0.93 -8.78 -7.16
C THR A 150 -1.14 -8.28 -5.74
N PHE A 151 -0.10 -8.36 -4.89
CA PHE A 151 -0.15 -7.84 -3.52
C PHE A 151 -0.47 -6.34 -3.49
N ARG A 152 0.24 -5.53 -4.29
CA ARG A 152 0.01 -4.08 -4.36
C ARG A 152 -1.40 -3.78 -4.84
N LEU A 153 -1.85 -4.44 -5.90
CA LEU A 153 -3.20 -4.24 -6.45
C LEU A 153 -4.28 -4.54 -5.40
N GLN A 154 -4.15 -5.65 -4.67
CA GLN A 154 -5.09 -6.01 -3.61
C GLN A 154 -5.08 -4.98 -2.49
N ALA A 155 -3.90 -4.58 -2.00
CA ALA A 155 -3.80 -3.56 -0.96
C ALA A 155 -4.40 -2.21 -1.39
N PHE A 156 -4.25 -1.83 -2.66
CA PHE A 156 -4.92 -0.66 -3.20
C PHE A 156 -6.44 -0.80 -3.22
N GLN A 157 -6.95 -1.95 -3.63
CA GLN A 157 -8.39 -2.23 -3.64
C GLN A 157 -9.01 -2.12 -2.24
N GLU A 158 -8.33 -2.66 -1.24
CA GLU A 158 -8.75 -2.59 0.16
C GLU A 158 -8.74 -1.13 0.66
N MET A 159 -7.67 -0.38 0.41
CA MET A 159 -7.59 1.04 0.80
C MET A 159 -8.66 1.90 0.13
N MET A 160 -8.94 1.68 -1.16
CA MET A 160 -10.00 2.40 -1.89
C MET A 160 -11.40 2.15 -1.34
N ALA A 161 -11.65 0.96 -0.79
CA ALA A 161 -12.93 0.66 -0.14
C ALA A 161 -13.17 1.56 1.08
N GLU A 162 -12.11 2.08 1.70
CA GLU A 162 -12.16 2.99 2.86
C GLU A 162 -12.10 4.48 2.48
N LEU A 163 -11.58 4.81 1.28
CA LEU A 163 -11.52 6.19 0.78
C LEU A 163 -12.90 6.79 0.49
N ARG A 164 -13.02 8.12 0.60
CA ARG A 164 -14.24 8.89 0.26
C ARG A 164 -14.70 8.59 -1.17
N GLU A 165 -16.02 8.58 -1.40
CA GLU A 165 -16.63 8.22 -2.69
C GLU A 165 -15.98 8.94 -3.89
N SER A 166 -15.71 10.25 -3.79
CA SER A 166 -15.13 11.01 -4.90
C SER A 166 -13.71 10.59 -5.30
N VAL A 167 -12.88 10.15 -4.33
CA VAL A 167 -11.50 9.68 -4.59
C VAL A 167 -11.53 8.23 -5.08
N ARG A 168 -12.46 7.44 -4.54
CA ARG A 168 -12.70 6.05 -4.93
C ARG A 168 -13.10 5.94 -6.40
N ASP A 169 -14.03 6.77 -6.87
CA ASP A 169 -14.53 6.70 -8.25
C ASP A 169 -13.43 6.95 -9.28
N GLU A 170 -12.52 7.88 -9.01
CA GLU A 170 -11.43 8.19 -9.94
C GLU A 170 -10.38 7.06 -10.00
N LEU A 171 -10.00 6.52 -8.84
CA LEU A 171 -9.08 5.39 -8.78
C LEU A 171 -9.66 4.11 -9.40
N LEU A 172 -10.97 3.84 -9.23
CA LEU A 172 -11.62 2.70 -9.87
C LEU A 172 -11.57 2.79 -11.40
N ARG A 173 -11.73 3.99 -11.98
CA ARG A 173 -11.59 4.20 -13.43
C ARG A 173 -10.18 3.86 -13.92
N GLU A 174 -9.15 4.25 -13.18
CA GLU A 174 -7.77 3.92 -13.54
C GLU A 174 -7.51 2.41 -13.45
N ILE A 175 -8.00 1.73 -12.42
CA ILE A 175 -7.84 0.27 -12.30
C ILE A 175 -8.51 -0.47 -13.45
N ASP A 176 -9.72 -0.07 -13.85
CA ASP A 176 -10.39 -0.67 -14.99
C ASP A 176 -9.63 -0.43 -16.30
N ARG A 177 -9.03 0.76 -16.48
CA ARG A 177 -8.14 1.05 -17.60
C ARG A 177 -6.93 0.10 -17.62
N PHE A 178 -6.27 -0.11 -16.49
CA PHE A 178 -5.12 -1.04 -16.40
C PHE A 178 -5.51 -2.48 -16.70
N ARG A 179 -6.68 -2.92 -16.23
CA ARG A 179 -7.18 -4.25 -16.50
C ARG A 179 -7.39 -4.46 -18.00
N GLN A 180 -7.94 -3.45 -18.68
CA GLN A 180 -8.11 -3.48 -20.14
C GLN A 180 -6.77 -3.53 -20.88
N MET A 181 -5.78 -2.71 -20.48
CA MET A 181 -4.43 -2.74 -21.07
C MET A 181 -3.76 -4.11 -20.90
N THR A 182 -3.86 -4.71 -19.70
CA THR A 182 -3.26 -6.01 -19.41
C THR A 182 -3.88 -7.12 -20.27
N ASN A 183 -5.21 -7.08 -20.45
CA ASN A 183 -5.91 -8.02 -21.32
C ASN A 183 -5.50 -7.86 -22.79
N GLN A 184 -5.29 -6.62 -23.26
CA GLN A 184 -4.81 -6.35 -24.62
C GLN A 184 -3.39 -6.91 -24.85
N MET A 185 -2.46 -6.68 -23.91
CA MET A 185 -1.08 -7.21 -24.00
C MET A 185 -1.06 -8.74 -24.03
N THR A 186 -1.92 -9.39 -23.24
CA THR A 186 -2.04 -10.85 -23.22
C THR A 186 -2.55 -11.38 -24.57
N THR A 187 -3.45 -10.65 -25.22
CA THR A 187 -4.05 -11.06 -26.51
C THR A 187 -3.10 -10.83 -27.69
N GLN A 188 -2.24 -9.81 -27.64
CA GLN A 188 -1.25 -9.58 -28.70
C GLN A 188 -0.07 -10.57 -28.62
N SER A 189 0.33 -11.00 -27.42
CA SER A 189 1.44 -11.94 -27.27
C SER A 189 1.10 -13.37 -27.70
N SER A 190 -0.18 -13.74 -27.79
CA SER A 190 -0.63 -15.05 -28.28
C SER A 190 -0.83 -15.11 -29.81
N GLY A 191 -0.79 -13.98 -30.52
CA GLY A 191 -1.03 -13.91 -31.96
C GLY A 191 0.16 -14.22 -32.87
N GLY A 192 1.37 -14.44 -32.33
CA GLY A 192 2.61 -14.54 -33.11
C GLY A 192 3.25 -15.93 -33.22
N LEU A 193 2.80 -16.92 -32.45
CA LEU A 193 3.35 -18.28 -32.46
C LEU A 193 2.21 -19.29 -32.39
N ALA A 194 1.52 -19.45 -33.51
CA ALA A 194 0.82 -20.68 -33.80
C ALA A 194 1.87 -21.81 -33.96
N ASP A 195 2.23 -22.45 -32.85
CA ASP A 195 2.63 -23.86 -32.87
C ASP A 195 2.28 -24.55 -31.53
N GLY A 196 1.00 -24.92 -31.44
CA GLY A 196 0.51 -26.17 -30.82
C GLY A 196 0.60 -26.38 -29.30
N CYS A 197 1.33 -25.59 -28.52
CA CYS A 197 1.60 -25.93 -27.11
C CYS A 197 0.81 -25.10 -26.08
N HIS A 198 0.39 -23.87 -26.40
CA HIS A 198 -0.11 -22.95 -25.38
C HIS A 198 -1.61 -23.13 -25.03
N ASP A 199 -2.41 -23.69 -25.94
CA ASP A 199 -3.85 -23.92 -25.72
C ASP A 199 -4.14 -24.96 -24.63
N LYS A 200 -3.24 -25.93 -24.43
CA LYS A 200 -3.45 -26.95 -23.39
C LYS A 200 -3.38 -26.36 -21.97
N LEU A 201 -2.49 -25.39 -21.73
CA LEU A 201 -2.27 -24.87 -20.38
C LEU A 201 -3.40 -23.92 -19.92
N GLN A 202 -3.96 -23.11 -20.84
CA GLN A 202 -5.08 -22.22 -20.51
C GLN A 202 -6.40 -23.00 -20.37
N VAL A 203 -6.62 -24.02 -21.20
CA VAL A 203 -7.77 -24.93 -21.03
C VAL A 203 -7.70 -25.65 -19.69
N GLU A 204 -6.52 -26.13 -19.27
CA GLU A 204 -6.36 -26.78 -17.96
C GLU A 204 -6.59 -25.81 -16.79
N GLN A 205 -6.06 -24.59 -16.82
CA GLN A 205 -6.32 -23.61 -15.74
C GLN A 205 -7.80 -23.21 -15.67
N HIS A 206 -8.45 -22.98 -16.81
CA HIS A 206 -9.87 -22.63 -16.83
C HIS A 206 -10.74 -23.82 -16.38
N GLN A 207 -10.36 -25.04 -16.73
CA GLN A 207 -11.03 -26.26 -16.27
C GLN A 207 -10.88 -26.46 -14.76
N VAL A 208 -9.70 -26.22 -14.19
CA VAL A 208 -9.47 -26.30 -12.73
C VAL A 208 -10.29 -25.24 -11.99
N GLN A 209 -10.40 -24.02 -12.51
CA GLN A 209 -11.17 -22.95 -11.88
C GLN A 209 -12.69 -23.21 -11.94
N ASN A 210 -13.20 -23.73 -13.07
CA ASN A 210 -14.59 -24.16 -13.20
C ASN A 210 -14.90 -25.36 -12.30
N GLN A 211 -13.97 -26.31 -12.16
CA GLN A 211 -14.14 -27.46 -11.27
C GLN A 211 -14.20 -27.04 -9.80
N LYS A 212 -13.40 -26.06 -9.37
CA LYS A 212 -13.49 -25.49 -8.02
C LYS A 212 -14.84 -24.82 -7.76
N GLN A 213 -15.37 -24.04 -8.71
CA GLN A 213 -16.69 -23.41 -8.56
C GLN A 213 -17.83 -24.43 -8.52
N ILE A 214 -17.77 -25.47 -9.35
CA ILE A 214 -18.76 -26.56 -9.34
C ILE A 214 -18.69 -27.32 -8.02
N CYS A 215 -17.50 -27.66 -7.52
CA CYS A 215 -17.34 -28.33 -6.22
C CYS A 215 -17.87 -27.45 -5.07
N LEU A 216 -17.60 -26.15 -5.09
CA LEU A 216 -18.13 -25.22 -4.08
C LEU A 216 -19.66 -25.15 -4.13
N LEU A 217 -20.25 -25.08 -5.33
CA LEU A 217 -21.71 -25.09 -5.50
C LEU A 217 -22.34 -26.39 -5.01
N ILE A 218 -21.75 -27.55 -5.34
CA ILE A 218 -22.23 -28.86 -4.86
C ILE A 218 -22.15 -28.94 -3.34
N PHE A 219 -21.05 -28.44 -2.75
CA PHE A 219 -20.86 -28.46 -1.31
C PHE A 219 -21.81 -27.51 -0.56
N LEU A 220 -22.08 -26.33 -1.13
CA LEU A 220 -22.94 -25.31 -0.50
C LEU A 220 -24.43 -25.51 -0.78
N ALA A 221 -24.82 -26.16 -1.88
CA ALA A 221 -26.22 -26.41 -2.24
C ALA A 221 -27.10 -26.99 -1.11
N PRO A 222 -26.69 -28.03 -0.36
CA PRO A 222 -27.51 -28.55 0.74
C PRO A 222 -27.67 -27.55 1.88
N PHE A 223 -26.64 -26.76 2.19
CA PHE A 223 -26.72 -25.72 3.22
C PHE A 223 -27.65 -24.59 2.80
N ILE A 224 -27.56 -24.14 1.55
CA ILE A 224 -28.46 -23.11 0.99
C ILE A 224 -29.91 -23.62 1.03
N LEU A 225 -30.16 -24.88 0.68
CA LEU A 225 -31.50 -25.46 0.72
C LEU A 225 -32.04 -25.54 2.16
N VAL A 226 -31.23 -25.96 3.13
CA VAL A 226 -31.63 -25.99 4.55
C VAL A 226 -31.94 -24.59 5.05
N ILE A 227 -31.09 -23.60 4.76
CA ILE A 227 -31.33 -22.20 5.12
C ILE A 227 -32.62 -21.69 4.48
N ALA A 228 -32.85 -21.98 3.19
CA ALA A 228 -34.05 -21.55 2.48
C ALA A 228 -35.32 -22.17 3.11
N VAL A 229 -35.31 -23.46 3.44
CA VAL A 229 -36.43 -24.16 4.08
C VAL A 229 -36.70 -23.62 5.48
N LEU A 230 -35.66 -23.32 6.26
CA LEU A 230 -35.80 -22.75 7.61
C LEU A 230 -36.21 -21.28 7.60
N ALA A 231 -35.76 -20.50 6.61
CA ALA A 231 -36.07 -19.08 6.48
C ALA A 231 -37.44 -18.83 5.86
N LEU A 232 -37.96 -19.74 5.02
CA LEU A 232 -39.22 -19.54 4.30
C LEU A 232 -40.42 -19.30 5.24
N PRO A 233 -40.64 -20.06 6.33
CA PRO A 233 -41.70 -19.77 7.29
C PRO A 233 -41.53 -18.40 7.95
N PHE A 234 -40.29 -18.00 8.27
CA PHE A 234 -40.00 -16.71 8.88
C PHE A 234 -40.26 -15.55 7.91
N LEU A 235 -39.92 -15.72 6.63
CA LEU A 235 -40.24 -14.76 5.57
C LEU A 235 -41.74 -14.66 5.32
N ILE A 236 -42.48 -15.77 5.37
CA ILE A 236 -43.94 -15.76 5.22
C ILE A 236 -44.60 -15.07 6.42
N LEU A 237 -44.16 -15.37 7.64
CA LEU A 237 -44.77 -14.86 8.87
C LEU A 237 -44.40 -13.39 9.15
N CYS A 238 -43.11 -13.05 8.98
CA CYS A 238 -42.57 -11.73 9.32
C CYS A 238 -42.44 -10.79 8.11
N GLY A 239 -42.53 -11.30 6.88
CA GLY A 239 -42.43 -10.50 5.66
C GLY A 239 -43.38 -9.31 5.60
N PRO A 240 -44.68 -9.46 5.90
CA PRO A 240 -45.62 -8.34 5.95
C PRO A 240 -45.24 -7.29 6.99
N CYS A 241 -44.78 -7.70 8.17
CA CYS A 241 -44.32 -6.78 9.23
C CYS A 241 -43.06 -6.02 8.80
N LEU A 242 -42.08 -6.71 8.22
CA LEU A 242 -40.87 -6.10 7.69
C LEU A 242 -41.16 -5.14 6.54
N ALA A 243 -42.13 -5.45 5.67
CA ALA A 243 -42.59 -4.55 4.62
C ALA A 243 -43.21 -3.27 5.18
N VAL A 244 -44.01 -3.35 6.25
CA VAL A 244 -44.56 -2.18 6.94
C VAL A 244 -43.46 -1.34 7.59
N ILE A 245 -42.49 -1.98 8.25
CA ILE A 245 -41.33 -1.29 8.86
C ILE A 245 -40.50 -0.60 7.77
N TYR A 246 -40.23 -1.28 6.65
CA TYR A 246 -39.51 -0.73 5.51
C TYR A 246 -40.25 0.46 4.91
N MET A 247 -41.57 0.36 4.70
CA MET A 247 -42.39 1.45 4.17
C MET A 247 -42.43 2.64 5.14
N ARG A 248 -42.54 2.42 6.44
CA ARG A 248 -42.45 3.49 7.46
C ARG A 248 -41.10 4.21 7.40
N ARG A 249 -39.98 3.47 7.34
CA ARG A 249 -38.64 4.06 7.20
C ARG A 249 -38.49 4.84 5.89
N LYS A 250 -39.07 4.35 4.79
CA LYS A 250 -39.05 5.04 3.49
C LYS A 250 -39.82 6.36 3.53
N VAL A 251 -40.97 6.40 4.20
CA VAL A 251 -41.76 7.63 4.43
C VAL A 251 -40.99 8.60 5.34
N GLN A 252 -40.38 8.12 6.42
CA GLN A 252 -39.57 8.95 7.31
C GLN A 252 -38.36 9.57 6.60
N LYS A 253 -37.66 8.81 5.76
CA LYS A 253 -36.55 9.36 4.95
C LYS A 253 -37.02 10.43 3.97
N LYS A 254 -38.18 10.25 3.33
CA LYS A 254 -38.75 11.29 2.46
C LYS A 254 -39.13 12.56 3.23
N ALA A 255 -39.66 12.42 4.45
CA ALA A 255 -39.96 13.55 5.31
C ALA A 255 -38.69 14.31 5.77
N GLN A 256 -37.62 13.59 6.10
CA GLN A 256 -36.33 14.21 6.46
C GLN A 256 -35.65 14.94 5.29
N ILE A 257 -35.72 14.40 4.08
CA ILE A 257 -35.21 15.08 2.88
C ILE A 257 -36.01 16.34 2.60
N SER A 258 -37.34 16.28 2.75
CA SER A 258 -38.20 17.45 2.57
C SER A 258 -37.97 18.54 3.63
N SER A 259 -37.66 18.20 4.88
CA SER A 259 -37.31 19.21 5.89
C SER A 259 -35.96 19.85 5.59
N PHE A 260 -35.00 19.06 5.10
CA PHE A 260 -33.68 19.57 4.73
C PHE A 260 -33.72 20.53 3.53
N GLU A 261 -34.59 20.28 2.54
CA GLU A 261 -34.81 21.21 1.41
C GLU A 261 -35.48 22.53 1.82
N VAL A 262 -36.30 22.54 2.88
CA VAL A 262 -36.94 23.76 3.39
C VAL A 262 -35.93 24.64 4.14
N ASP A 263 -35.05 24.04 4.94
CA ASP A 263 -34.00 24.79 5.65
C ASP A 263 -32.98 25.41 4.67
N LEU A 264 -32.60 24.68 3.62
CA LEU A 264 -31.72 25.19 2.56
C LEU A 264 -32.31 26.38 1.79
N ARG A 265 -33.64 26.46 1.64
CA ARG A 265 -34.29 27.63 1.01
C ARG A 265 -34.36 28.84 1.94
N ASN A 266 -34.47 28.61 3.24
CA ASN A 266 -34.54 29.71 4.20
C ASN A 266 -33.17 30.37 4.41
N ASP A 267 -32.08 29.61 4.39
CA ASP A 267 -30.72 30.15 4.56
C ASP A 267 -30.24 30.98 3.35
N VAL A 268 -30.73 30.69 2.13
CA VAL A 268 -30.41 31.47 0.94
C VAL A 268 -31.06 32.86 0.95
N THR A 269 -32.12 33.06 1.75
CA THR A 269 -32.88 34.32 1.74
C THR A 269 -32.34 35.37 2.73
N ILE A 270 -31.39 35.01 3.61
CA ILE A 270 -30.82 35.92 4.63
C ILE A 270 -29.46 36.54 4.21
N GLY A 271 -28.90 36.14 3.07
CA GLY A 271 -27.55 36.54 2.63
C GLY A 271 -27.43 37.83 1.80
N ALA A 272 -28.45 38.68 1.69
CA ALA A 272 -28.41 39.93 0.92
C ALA A 272 -28.47 41.17 1.84
N GLY A 273 -27.57 41.24 2.82
CA GLY A 273 -27.44 42.37 3.74
C GLY A 273 -26.09 43.06 3.57
N THR A 274 -26.12 44.27 3.00
CA THR A 274 -24.98 45.19 2.82
C THR A 274 -24.16 45.40 4.10
N GLY A 275 -22.88 45.01 4.09
CA GLY A 275 -21.93 45.19 5.20
C GLY A 275 -20.73 46.03 4.80
N ARG A 276 -20.70 47.27 5.30
CA ARG A 276 -19.64 48.28 5.18
C ARG A 276 -18.23 47.74 5.51
N TYR A 277 -17.28 48.08 4.65
CA TYR A 277 -15.86 48.16 5.00
C TYR A 277 -15.64 49.23 6.07
N GLY A 278 -14.99 48.85 7.17
CA GLY A 278 -14.52 49.81 8.17
C GLY A 278 -13.70 49.14 9.26
N SER A 279 -12.56 49.76 9.53
CA SER A 279 -11.73 49.65 10.73
C SER A 279 -10.62 48.59 10.72
N SER A 280 -9.42 49.13 10.48
CA SER A 280 -8.11 48.66 10.90
C SER A 280 -8.03 48.38 12.41
N ASP A 281 -7.58 47.19 12.77
CA ASP A 281 -7.01 46.90 14.09
C ASP A 281 -5.58 46.36 13.94
N PRO A 282 -4.68 46.69 14.89
CA PRO A 282 -3.25 46.42 14.78
C PRO A 282 -2.88 44.99 15.14
N VAL A 283 -1.85 44.52 14.43
CA VAL A 283 -1.15 43.24 14.59
C VAL A 283 -0.60 43.09 16.03
N PRO A 284 -0.89 41.98 16.73
CA PRO A 284 -0.25 41.70 18.02
C PRO A 284 1.17 41.18 17.77
N THR A 285 2.14 41.87 18.36
CA THR A 285 3.55 41.47 18.42
C THR A 285 3.73 40.24 19.30
N SER A 286 4.44 39.25 18.76
CA SER A 286 4.82 38.00 19.44
C SER A 286 5.86 38.28 20.55
N PRO A 287 5.77 37.63 21.72
CA PRO A 287 6.78 37.75 22.76
C PRO A 287 8.04 36.95 22.41
N ALA A 288 9.18 37.52 22.80
CA ALA A 288 10.53 37.03 22.58
C ALA A 288 10.81 35.70 23.30
N ALA A 289 11.58 34.84 22.64
CA ALA A 289 12.15 33.62 23.21
C ALA A 289 13.27 33.94 24.23
N PRO A 290 13.40 33.18 25.34
CA PRO A 290 14.47 33.39 26.30
C PRO A 290 15.83 32.85 25.81
N GLU A 291 16.86 33.68 25.98
CA GLU A 291 18.29 33.34 25.83
C GLU A 291 18.69 32.15 26.71
N VAL A 292 19.28 31.14 26.08
CA VAL A 292 19.94 30.02 26.77
C VAL A 292 21.39 30.40 27.03
N SER A 293 21.74 30.59 28.30
CA SER A 293 23.11 30.80 28.77
C SER A 293 23.97 29.53 28.63
N PRO A 294 25.25 29.64 28.22
CA PRO A 294 26.14 28.50 28.09
C PRO A 294 26.64 28.01 29.46
N ARG A 295 26.46 26.71 29.70
CA ARG A 295 26.94 25.98 30.87
C ARG A 295 28.46 25.76 30.75
N LYS A 296 29.21 26.30 31.72
CA LYS A 296 30.65 26.03 31.92
C LYS A 296 30.89 24.54 32.13
N GLN A 297 31.72 23.92 31.29
CA GLN A 297 32.38 22.64 31.60
C GLN A 297 33.78 22.93 32.14
N SER A 298 34.00 22.54 33.39
CA SER A 298 35.30 22.47 34.04
C SER A 298 36.08 21.28 33.51
N GLY A 299 37.33 21.51 33.10
CA GLY A 299 38.23 20.47 32.62
C GLY A 299 38.82 19.59 33.71
N SER A 300 39.23 18.40 33.30
CA SER A 300 40.35 17.68 33.90
C SER A 300 41.24 17.11 32.79
N LYS A 301 42.49 17.57 32.77
CA LYS A 301 43.60 17.07 31.97
C LYS A 301 43.99 15.65 32.40
N THR A 302 44.38 14.82 31.43
CA THR A 302 45.54 13.90 31.41
C THR A 302 45.59 13.29 29.99
N ASP A 303 46.49 13.79 29.14
CA ASP A 303 47.76 13.17 28.71
C ASP A 303 47.55 12.04 27.67
N VAL A 304 47.62 12.38 26.37
CA VAL A 304 48.80 12.28 25.47
C VAL A 304 49.17 10.83 25.15
N TRP A 305 48.88 10.40 23.91
CA TRP A 305 49.60 9.51 22.95
C TRP A 305 48.57 9.34 21.80
N GLY A 306 48.71 9.88 20.60
CA GLY A 306 49.72 9.64 19.58
C GLY A 306 48.99 9.70 18.22
N ALA A 307 49.66 10.19 17.19
CA ALA A 307 49.09 10.73 15.96
C ALA A 307 48.58 9.70 14.94
N GLY A 308 47.65 10.15 14.08
CA GLY A 308 47.20 9.54 12.82
C GLY A 308 45.67 9.57 12.73
N GLY A 309 45.01 10.55 12.12
CA GLY A 309 45.30 11.16 10.83
C GLY A 309 44.44 10.49 9.75
N GLY A 310 43.11 10.61 9.85
CA GLY A 310 42.15 10.10 8.87
C GLY A 310 40.82 10.80 9.07
N GLY A 311 40.58 11.86 8.31
CA GLY A 311 39.30 12.56 8.30
C GLY A 311 38.34 11.82 7.39
N ASP A 312 37.38 11.10 7.98
CA ASP A 312 36.25 10.57 7.23
C ASP A 312 35.20 11.66 7.08
N SER A 313 35.27 12.29 5.91
CA SER A 313 34.18 13.04 5.33
C SER A 313 32.96 12.13 5.19
N PHE A 314 31.85 12.59 5.77
CA PHE A 314 30.49 12.13 5.53
C PHE A 314 30.26 11.98 4.01
N PHE A 315 30.18 10.74 3.54
CA PHE A 315 30.05 10.42 2.12
C PHE A 315 28.58 10.67 1.70
N ALA A 316 28.32 11.81 1.09
CA ALA A 316 27.15 11.99 0.23
C ALA A 316 27.47 11.28 -1.10
N GLU A 317 27.14 9.99 -1.20
CA GLU A 317 27.19 9.29 -2.49
C GLU A 317 26.20 9.95 -3.44
N SER A 318 26.77 10.66 -4.41
CA SER A 318 26.07 11.18 -5.57
C SER A 318 25.75 9.97 -6.46
N PHE A 319 24.47 9.62 -6.55
CA PHE A 319 24.01 8.60 -7.49
C PHE A 319 24.36 9.03 -8.92
N SER A 320 25.41 8.43 -9.47
CA SER A 320 25.69 8.49 -10.90
C SER A 320 24.88 7.37 -11.55
N ASP A 321 23.77 7.76 -12.16
CA ASP A 321 22.89 6.89 -12.92
C ASP A 321 23.68 6.30 -14.09
N GLY A 322 23.91 4.99 -14.05
CA GLY A 322 24.47 4.25 -15.17
C GLY A 322 23.40 4.13 -16.24
N GLY A 323 23.42 5.06 -17.19
CA GLY A 323 22.52 5.09 -18.34
C GLY A 323 22.58 3.80 -19.15
N GLU A 324 21.59 2.94 -18.92
CA GLU A 324 21.05 2.10 -19.97
C GLU A 324 19.87 2.88 -20.55
N ASP A 325 20.11 3.49 -21.70
CA ASP A 325 19.13 4.25 -22.49
C ASP A 325 18.07 3.29 -23.03
N GLY A 326 17.16 2.84 -22.17
CA GLY A 326 15.91 2.28 -22.60
C GLY A 326 15.08 3.42 -23.18
N GLU A 327 15.02 3.51 -24.51
CA GLU A 327 14.13 4.43 -25.23
C GLU A 327 12.73 4.38 -24.58
N GLU A 328 12.39 5.46 -23.88
CA GLU A 328 11.04 5.69 -23.37
C GLU A 328 10.13 5.74 -24.58
N SER A 329 9.17 4.80 -24.66
CA SER A 329 8.33 4.68 -25.85
C SER A 329 7.45 5.92 -25.99
N ASP A 330 7.23 6.39 -27.22
CA ASP A 330 6.39 7.56 -27.50
C ASP A 330 4.96 7.45 -26.89
N ASP A 331 4.48 6.22 -26.67
CA ASP A 331 3.20 5.94 -26.01
C ASP A 331 3.22 6.28 -24.50
N ASP A 332 4.33 6.07 -23.80
CA ASP A 332 4.45 6.39 -22.37
C ASP A 332 4.44 7.91 -22.14
N THR A 333 5.03 8.67 -23.06
CA THR A 333 5.06 10.15 -23.01
C THR A 333 3.66 10.75 -23.23
N LEU A 334 2.90 10.22 -24.19
CA LEU A 334 1.55 10.70 -24.51
C LEU A 334 0.54 10.45 -23.38
N VAL A 335 0.66 9.32 -22.68
CA VAL A 335 -0.18 8.98 -21.52
C VAL A 335 0.14 9.88 -20.34
N ARG A 336 1.42 10.14 -20.08
CA ARG A 336 1.89 11.03 -19.01
C ARG A 336 1.34 12.45 -19.16
N ASP A 337 1.39 13.02 -20.36
CA ASP A 337 0.98 14.40 -20.63
C ASP A 337 -0.55 14.59 -20.52
N ARG A 338 -1.34 13.59 -20.93
CA ARG A 338 -2.80 13.63 -20.79
C ARG A 338 -3.25 13.53 -19.33
N LEU A 339 -2.53 12.80 -18.49
CA LEU A 339 -2.83 12.67 -17.07
C LEU A 339 -2.46 13.93 -16.29
N ALA A 340 -1.30 14.55 -16.58
CA ALA A 340 -0.92 15.84 -16.00
C ALA A 340 -1.97 16.94 -16.27
N GLN A 341 -2.59 16.92 -17.45
CA GLN A 341 -3.66 17.85 -17.82
C GLN A 341 -4.93 17.64 -16.99
N VAL A 342 -5.31 16.39 -16.70
CA VAL A 342 -6.50 16.06 -15.88
C VAL A 342 -6.30 16.47 -14.42
N PHE A 343 -5.10 16.25 -13.85
CA PHE A 343 -4.84 16.60 -12.45
C PHE A 343 -4.64 18.09 -12.20
N SER A 344 -4.18 18.86 -13.20
CA SER A 344 -4.13 20.33 -13.11
C SER A 344 -5.51 21.00 -12.99
N GLN A 345 -6.59 20.26 -13.28
CA GLN A 345 -7.97 20.76 -13.27
C GLN A 345 -8.78 20.29 -12.05
N ALA A 346 -8.23 19.40 -11.21
CA ALA A 346 -8.89 18.97 -9.99
C ALA A 346 -8.68 20.00 -8.86
N PRO A 347 -9.73 20.45 -8.15
CA PRO A 347 -9.55 21.35 -7.01
C PRO A 347 -8.71 20.67 -5.92
N ASN A 348 -7.92 21.46 -5.20
CA ASN A 348 -7.02 21.02 -4.12
C ASN A 348 -7.81 20.25 -3.02
N ILE A 349 -7.89 18.92 -3.15
CA ILE A 349 -8.72 18.04 -2.30
C ILE A 349 -8.05 17.72 -0.95
N PHE A 350 -6.75 18.01 -0.78
CA PHE A 350 -5.95 17.61 0.39
C PHE A 350 -5.69 18.70 1.45
N ASN A 351 -6.22 19.91 1.29
CA ASN A 351 -6.13 20.95 2.32
C ASN A 351 -7.32 20.86 3.30
N ARG A 352 -7.29 19.92 4.25
CA ARG A 352 -8.10 19.99 5.50
C ARG A 352 -7.66 19.05 6.62
#